data_AF-A0A7S2LCE5-F1
#
_entry.id   AF-A0A7S2LCE5-F1
#
_cell.length_a   1.000
_cell.length_b   1.000
_cell.length_c   1.000
_cell.angle_alpha   90.00
_cell.angle_beta   90.00
_cell.angle_gamma   90.00
#
_symmetry.space_group_name_H-M   'P 1'
#
loop_
_entity.id
_entity.type
_entity.pdbx_description
1 polymer ?
#
loop_
_entity_poly.entity_id
_entity_poly.type
_entity_poly.pdbx_seq_one_letter_code
_entity_poly.pdbx_strand_id
1 'polypeptide(L)'
;GIGKGTSKLQSYLEGDKQYTAMVELGYETTTLDAEGEIVKTMDWNHVTSIDSIRETVVPKFTGKIQQVPPLYSAIRVDGKRLYEIARGGDEKEAQDVEIPMRDVEVYKVEVENTLSESVIQSGVVDGKKYKEAVSEMEAAAAAAAAEK
;
A
#
# COMPACT_ATOMS: atom_id res chain seq x y z
N GLY A 1 3.15 -24.47 5.18
CA GLY A 1 3.85 -25.51 5.96
C GLY A 1 3.01 -26.78 5.95
N ILE A 2 3.64 -27.95 5.90
CA ILE A 2 2.95 -29.26 5.80
C ILE A 2 3.27 -30.10 7.03
N GLY A 3 2.26 -30.73 7.63
CA GLY A 3 2.41 -31.61 8.79
C GLY A 3 3.16 -30.92 9.95
N LYS A 4 4.19 -31.57 10.48
CA LYS A 4 5.04 -31.02 11.55
C LYS A 4 5.77 -29.73 11.17
N GLY A 5 5.87 -29.39 9.88
CA GLY A 5 6.46 -28.13 9.43
C GLY A 5 5.58 -26.91 9.73
N THR A 6 4.29 -27.09 10.06
CA THR A 6 3.40 -25.98 10.43
C THR A 6 3.82 -25.29 11.73
N SER A 7 4.40 -26.03 12.69
CA SER A 7 4.86 -25.46 13.96
C SER A 7 6.04 -24.51 13.82
N LYS A 8 6.77 -24.58 12.69
CA LYS A 8 7.90 -23.70 12.39
C LYS A 8 7.52 -22.45 11.61
N LEU A 9 6.25 -22.29 11.19
CA LEU A 9 5.87 -21.16 10.33
C LEU A 9 5.99 -19.80 10.99
N GLN A 10 5.91 -19.73 12.33
CA GLN A 10 6.08 -18.49 13.10
C GLN A 10 7.41 -17.79 12.76
N SER A 11 8.52 -18.53 12.67
CA SER A 11 9.83 -17.93 12.37
C SER A 11 9.94 -17.34 10.97
N TYR A 12 9.07 -17.74 10.03
CA TYR A 12 9.03 -17.17 8.67
C TYR A 12 8.25 -15.86 8.61
N LEU A 13 7.54 -15.49 9.68
CA LEU A 13 6.80 -14.22 9.75
C LEU A 13 7.67 -13.06 10.25
N GLU A 14 8.86 -13.34 10.80
CA GLU A 14 9.77 -12.39 11.43
C GLU A 14 10.87 -11.87 10.48
N GLY A 15 10.91 -12.34 9.24
CA GLY A 15 11.90 -11.91 8.25
C GLY A 15 11.40 -10.75 7.37
N ASP A 16 12.36 -9.96 6.91
CA ASP A 16 12.20 -8.89 5.92
C ASP A 16 11.50 -9.38 4.66
N LYS A 17 10.83 -8.45 3.99
CA LYS A 17 10.07 -8.74 2.77
C LYS A 17 10.48 -7.79 1.67
N GLN A 18 10.72 -8.36 0.50
CA GLN A 18 10.90 -7.60 -0.73
C GLN A 18 9.68 -7.79 -1.60
N TYR A 19 9.23 -6.69 -2.20
CA TYR A 19 8.08 -6.65 -3.08
C TYR A 19 8.45 -5.96 -4.37
N THR A 20 7.79 -6.40 -5.45
CA THR A 20 7.74 -5.71 -6.73
C THR A 20 6.28 -5.62 -7.12
N ALA A 21 5.83 -4.42 -7.46
CA ALA A 21 4.48 -4.20 -7.97
C ALA A 21 4.46 -3.19 -9.11
N MET A 22 3.35 -3.22 -9.82
CA MET A 22 3.00 -2.25 -10.84
C MET A 22 1.88 -1.39 -10.30
N VAL A 23 2.02 -0.09 -10.48
CA VAL A 23 1.06 0.92 -10.04
C VAL A 23 0.59 1.67 -11.27
N GLU A 24 -0.72 1.85 -11.35
CA GLU A 24 -1.36 2.66 -12.36
C GLU A 24 -1.79 3.97 -11.70
N LEU A 25 -1.28 5.10 -12.18
CA LEU A 25 -1.59 6.39 -11.59
C LEU A 25 -3.01 6.84 -12.01
N GLY A 26 -3.68 7.51 -11.08
CA GLY A 26 -4.93 8.23 -11.36
C GLY A 26 -6.18 7.47 -10.99
N TYR A 27 -6.06 6.33 -10.30
CA TYR A 27 -7.19 5.53 -9.86
C TYR A 27 -7.05 5.12 -8.40
N GLU A 28 -8.12 5.30 -7.63
CA GLU A 28 -8.22 4.71 -6.30
C GLU A 28 -9.27 3.62 -6.35
N THR A 29 -8.98 2.45 -5.78
CA THR A 29 -9.92 1.32 -5.73
C THR A 29 -10.32 0.98 -4.31
N THR A 30 -11.48 0.33 -4.14
CA THR A 30 -12.00 -0.09 -2.82
C THR A 30 -11.00 -0.93 -2.01
N THR A 31 -10.15 -1.72 -2.67
CA THR A 31 -9.21 -2.66 -2.05
C THR A 31 -7.75 -2.21 -2.09
N LEU A 32 -7.47 -1.04 -2.68
CA LEU A 32 -6.12 -0.52 -2.93
C LEU A 32 -5.26 -1.47 -3.79
N ASP A 33 -5.90 -2.21 -4.68
CA ASP A 33 -5.26 -3.02 -5.72
C ASP A 33 -6.18 -3.19 -6.94
N ALA A 34 -5.70 -3.90 -7.95
CA ALA A 34 -6.41 -4.11 -9.21
C ALA A 34 -7.67 -5.00 -9.10
N GLU A 35 -7.96 -5.62 -7.95
CA GLU A 35 -9.17 -6.44 -7.77
C GLU A 35 -10.39 -5.60 -7.34
N GLY A 36 -10.17 -4.38 -6.86
CA GLY A 36 -11.22 -3.49 -6.36
C GLY A 36 -11.93 -2.70 -7.45
N GLU A 37 -13.09 -2.16 -7.10
CA GLU A 37 -13.82 -1.23 -7.96
C GLU A 37 -13.20 0.17 -7.85
N ILE A 38 -13.13 0.91 -8.96
CA ILE A 38 -12.65 2.29 -8.97
C ILE A 38 -13.63 3.16 -8.18
N VAL A 39 -13.15 3.77 -7.09
CA VAL A 39 -13.90 4.70 -6.26
C VAL A 39 -13.55 6.16 -6.55
N LYS A 40 -12.38 6.39 -7.16
CA LYS A 40 -11.91 7.74 -7.50
C LYS A 40 -11.06 7.69 -8.76
N THR A 41 -11.22 8.73 -9.58
CA THR A 41 -10.33 9.00 -10.71
C THR A 41 -9.72 10.38 -10.52
N MET A 42 -8.43 10.50 -10.78
CA MET A 42 -7.64 11.72 -10.58
C MET A 42 -6.81 11.99 -11.82
N ASP A 43 -6.70 13.27 -12.19
CA ASP A 43 -5.76 13.68 -13.23
C ASP A 43 -4.32 13.47 -12.74
N TRP A 44 -3.49 12.88 -13.60
CA TRP A 44 -2.07 12.64 -13.33
C TRP A 44 -1.16 13.22 -14.41
N ASN A 45 -1.71 13.94 -15.40
CA ASN A 45 -0.96 14.50 -16.54
C ASN A 45 0.20 15.43 -16.13
N HIS A 46 0.13 15.99 -14.92
CA HIS A 46 1.17 16.81 -14.33
C HIS A 46 2.39 16.00 -13.83
N VAL A 47 2.28 14.68 -13.70
CA VAL A 47 3.39 13.78 -13.38
C VAL A 47 4.24 13.55 -14.63
N THR A 48 5.11 14.51 -14.94
CA THR A 48 5.83 14.56 -16.23
C THR A 48 7.09 13.69 -16.31
N SER A 49 7.60 13.18 -15.18
CA SER A 49 8.82 12.37 -15.15
C SER A 49 8.88 11.43 -13.96
N ILE A 50 9.38 10.22 -14.20
CA ILE A 50 9.71 9.24 -13.17
C ILE A 50 10.76 9.77 -12.18
N ASP A 51 11.68 10.62 -12.65
CA ASP A 51 12.70 11.21 -11.78
C ASP A 51 12.08 12.19 -10.78
N SER A 52 10.99 12.88 -11.16
CA SER A 52 10.24 13.71 -10.21
C SER A 52 9.66 12.88 -9.07
N ILE A 53 9.13 11.68 -9.36
CA ILE A 53 8.64 10.75 -8.34
C ILE A 53 9.79 10.27 -7.45
N ARG A 54 10.92 9.89 -8.04
CA ARG A 54 12.12 9.44 -7.32
C ARG A 54 12.67 10.50 -6.37
N GLU A 55 12.67 11.77 -6.78
CA GLU A 55 13.24 12.86 -5.99
C GLU A 55 12.28 13.40 -4.92
N THR A 56 10.97 13.44 -5.20
CA THR A 56 10.00 14.15 -4.35
C THR A 56 9.08 13.24 -3.54
N VAL A 57 8.83 12.02 -4.02
CA VAL A 57 7.86 11.09 -3.41
C VAL A 57 8.58 9.99 -2.65
N VAL A 58 9.51 9.28 -3.30
CA VAL A 58 10.23 8.14 -2.71
C VAL A 58 10.86 8.43 -1.33
N PRO A 59 11.48 9.61 -1.08
CA PRO A 59 12.05 9.90 0.24
C PRO A 59 11.03 9.92 1.38
N LYS A 60 9.75 10.21 1.09
CA LYS A 60 8.66 10.22 2.09
C LYS A 60 8.26 8.81 2.54
N PHE A 61 8.59 7.81 1.73
CA PHE A 61 8.25 6.40 1.95
C PHE A 61 9.47 5.53 2.29
N THR A 62 10.63 6.15 2.53
CA THR A 62 11.86 5.45 2.92
C THR A 62 12.22 5.81 4.37
N GLY A 63 12.62 4.81 5.16
CA GLY A 63 12.90 4.94 6.59
C GLY A 63 11.70 4.55 7.46
N LYS A 64 11.65 5.09 8.68
CA LYS A 64 10.60 4.78 9.66
C LYS A 64 9.38 5.64 9.39
N ILE A 65 8.26 5.00 9.08
CA ILE A 65 6.99 5.64 8.75
C ILE A 65 5.85 4.98 9.51
N GLN A 66 4.74 5.72 9.68
CA GLN A 66 3.50 5.18 10.22
C GLN A 66 2.51 4.97 9.09
N GLN A 67 1.90 3.79 9.06
CA GLN A 67 0.90 3.42 8.05
C GLN A 67 -0.42 3.07 8.70
N VAL A 68 -1.51 3.46 8.04
CA VAL A 68 -2.86 3.02 8.39
C VAL A 68 -3.20 1.80 7.53
N PRO A 69 -3.44 0.63 8.13
CA PRO A 69 -3.84 -0.55 7.38
C PRO A 69 -5.15 -0.37 6.59
N PRO A 70 -5.33 -1.03 5.45
CA PRO A 70 -6.53 -0.88 4.67
C PRO A 70 -7.65 -1.65 5.36
N LEU A 71 -8.88 -1.21 5.08
CA LEU A 71 -10.08 -1.88 5.55
C LEU A 71 -10.15 -3.34 5.06
N TYR A 72 -9.68 -3.61 3.83
CA TYR A 72 -9.54 -4.98 3.32
C TYR A 72 -8.28 -5.68 3.85
N SER A 73 -8.18 -5.85 5.17
CA SER A 73 -7.06 -6.53 5.82
C SER A 73 -7.49 -7.56 6.88
N ALA A 74 -6.62 -8.54 7.13
CA ALA A 74 -6.83 -9.58 8.15
C ALA A 74 -6.61 -9.11 9.60
N ILE A 75 -6.44 -7.81 9.83
CA ILE A 75 -6.26 -7.24 11.18
C ILE A 75 -7.57 -7.33 11.93
N ARG A 76 -7.50 -7.55 13.24
CA ARG A 76 -8.66 -7.53 14.12
C ARG A 76 -8.75 -6.20 14.86
N VAL A 77 -9.94 -5.60 14.83
CA VAL A 77 -10.35 -4.44 15.63
C VAL A 77 -11.68 -4.82 16.27
N ASP A 78 -11.81 -4.59 17.58
CA ASP A 78 -13.00 -4.93 18.38
C ASP A 78 -13.53 -6.37 18.18
N GLY A 79 -12.61 -7.32 18.01
CA GLY A 79 -12.92 -8.74 17.86
C GLY A 79 -13.32 -9.19 16.45
N LYS A 80 -13.60 -8.27 15.52
CA LYS A 80 -13.90 -8.57 14.11
C LYS A 80 -12.68 -8.33 13.22
N ARG A 81 -12.55 -9.05 12.11
CA ARG A 81 -11.50 -8.74 11.11
C ARG A 81 -11.95 -7.56 10.24
N LEU A 82 -11.04 -6.67 9.87
CA LEU A 82 -11.38 -5.47 9.08
C LEU A 82 -12.06 -5.84 7.74
N TYR A 83 -11.59 -6.89 7.05
CA TYR A 83 -12.25 -7.32 5.81
C TYR A 83 -13.67 -7.89 6.04
N GLU A 84 -13.99 -8.38 7.23
CA GLU A 84 -15.36 -8.86 7.55
C GLU A 84 -16.30 -7.68 7.66
N ILE A 85 -15.81 -6.58 8.26
CA ILE A 85 -16.53 -5.31 8.32
C ILE A 85 -16.70 -4.73 6.91
N ALA A 86 -15.62 -4.66 6.12
CA ALA A 86 -15.66 -4.17 4.74
C ALA A 86 -16.69 -4.87 3.85
N ARG A 87 -16.86 -6.18 4.05
CA ARG A 87 -17.79 -7.02 3.27
C ARG A 87 -19.19 -7.10 3.86
N GLY A 88 -19.39 -6.61 5.08
CA GLY A 88 -20.68 -6.67 5.79
C GLY A 88 -21.77 -5.81 5.16
N GLY A 89 -21.41 -4.87 4.28
CA GLY A 89 -22.35 -3.99 3.57
C GLY A 89 -22.90 -2.83 4.41
N ASP A 90 -22.52 -2.74 5.69
CA ASP A 90 -22.81 -1.59 6.54
C ASP A 90 -21.72 -0.54 6.38
N GLU A 91 -21.93 0.39 5.45
CA GLU A 91 -21.00 1.49 5.16
C GLU A 91 -20.71 2.35 6.40
N LYS A 92 -21.67 2.45 7.31
CA LYS A 92 -21.49 3.22 8.55
C LYS A 92 -20.56 2.49 9.50
N GLU A 93 -20.73 1.17 9.67
CA GLU A 93 -19.80 0.37 10.45
C GLU A 93 -18.37 0.45 9.88
N ALA A 94 -18.22 0.40 8.56
CA ALA A 94 -16.93 0.54 7.89
C ALA A 94 -16.25 1.90 8.10
N GLN A 95 -17.03 3.00 8.09
CA GLN A 95 -16.52 4.36 8.31
C GLN A 95 -16.17 4.65 9.77
N ASP A 96 -16.89 4.04 10.71
CA ASP A 96 -16.71 4.27 12.14
C ASP A 96 -15.55 3.44 12.75
N VAL A 97 -14.93 2.52 11.99
CA VAL A 97 -13.81 1.71 12.51
C VAL A 97 -12.56 2.58 12.69
N GLU A 98 -12.10 2.70 13.93
CA GLU A 98 -10.80 3.27 14.24
C GLU A 98 -9.69 2.23 13.94
N ILE A 99 -9.00 2.40 12.81
CA ILE A 99 -7.90 1.51 12.41
C ILE A 99 -6.60 2.00 13.06
N PRO A 100 -5.94 1.20 13.91
CA PRO A 100 -4.71 1.62 14.57
C PRO A 100 -3.56 1.73 13.57
N MET A 101 -2.85 2.86 13.61
CA MET A 101 -1.59 3.06 12.90
C MET A 101 -0.53 2.06 13.34
N ARG A 102 0.40 1.74 12.44
CA ARG A 102 1.55 0.86 12.71
C ARG A 102 2.84 1.46 12.21
N ASP A 103 3.89 1.24 12.98
CA ASP A 103 5.25 1.58 12.57
C ASP A 103 5.76 0.53 11.56
N VAL A 104 6.37 1.03 10.50
CA VAL A 104 7.00 0.25 9.43
C VAL A 104 8.35 0.89 9.11
N GLU A 105 9.36 0.08 8.83
CA GLU A 105 10.65 0.57 8.34
C GLU A 105 10.88 0.10 6.91
N VAL A 106 10.93 1.06 5.99
CA VAL A 106 11.20 0.80 4.58
C VAL A 106 12.66 1.07 4.31
N TYR A 107 13.43 0.03 3.99
CA TYR A 107 14.88 0.17 3.78
C TYR A 107 15.21 0.82 2.44
N LYS A 108 14.41 0.52 1.42
CA LYS A 108 14.67 0.97 0.06
C LYS A 108 13.40 0.93 -0.77
N VAL A 109 13.21 1.96 -1.60
CA VAL A 109 12.22 1.98 -2.67
C VAL A 109 12.93 2.37 -3.96
N GLU A 110 12.72 1.57 -5.00
CA GLU A 110 13.14 1.86 -6.37
C GLU A 110 11.91 1.98 -7.24
N VAL A 111 11.93 2.95 -8.13
CA VAL A 111 10.82 3.23 -9.04
C VAL A 111 11.38 3.23 -10.45
N GLU A 112 10.77 2.49 -11.36
CA GLU A 112 11.16 2.36 -12.76
C GLU A 112 9.96 2.56 -13.68
N ASN A 113 10.22 3.08 -14.89
CA ASN A 113 9.16 3.27 -15.88
C ASN A 113 9.03 2.03 -16.78
N THR A 114 7.81 1.71 -17.19
CA THR A 114 7.53 0.65 -18.18
C THR A 114 7.13 1.26 -19.52
N LEU A 115 7.09 0.45 -20.59
CA LEU A 115 6.76 0.91 -21.94
C LEU A 115 5.26 1.23 -22.15
N SER A 116 4.39 0.70 -21.29
CA SER A 116 3.04 1.22 -21.03
C SER A 116 3.14 2.22 -19.89
N GLU A 117 2.26 3.22 -19.82
CA GLU A 117 2.21 4.33 -18.84
C GLU A 117 2.01 3.89 -17.37
N SER A 118 2.73 2.86 -16.93
CA SER A 118 2.62 2.16 -15.65
C SER A 118 3.99 2.18 -14.96
N VAL A 119 3.98 2.49 -13.67
CA VAL A 119 5.18 2.61 -12.85
C VAL A 119 5.43 1.28 -12.13
N ILE A 120 6.65 0.74 -12.23
CA ILE A 120 7.08 -0.40 -11.41
C ILE A 120 7.74 0.13 -10.15
N GLN A 121 7.22 -0.26 -8.99
CA GLN A 121 7.84 0.00 -7.70
C GLN A 121 8.40 -1.31 -7.14
N SER A 122 9.68 -1.31 -6.78
CA SER A 122 10.27 -2.38 -5.98
C SER A 122 10.70 -1.81 -4.63
N GLY A 123 10.50 -2.57 -3.55
CA GLY A 123 10.86 -2.09 -2.22
C GLY A 123 11.14 -3.21 -1.24
N VAL A 124 12.08 -2.96 -0.33
CA VAL A 124 12.37 -3.85 0.80
C VAL A 124 11.82 -3.19 2.06
N VAL A 125 10.90 -3.88 2.73
CA VAL A 125 10.18 -3.42 3.90
C VAL A 125 10.43 -4.41 5.05
N ASP A 126 10.90 -3.91 6.19
CA ASP A 126 10.76 -4.62 7.47
C ASP A 126 9.32 -4.39 7.96
N GLY A 127 8.48 -5.38 7.69
CA GLY A 127 7.06 -5.25 7.97
C GLY A 127 6.19 -6.21 7.18
N LYS A 128 4.94 -6.35 7.65
CA LYS A 128 4.04 -7.42 7.22
C LYS A 128 3.24 -7.13 5.95
N LYS A 129 3.18 -5.89 5.43
CA LYS A 129 2.30 -5.56 4.29
C LYS A 129 2.78 -4.35 3.48
N TYR A 130 2.51 -4.41 2.17
CA TYR A 130 3.06 -3.53 1.13
C TYR A 130 1.98 -2.68 0.42
N LYS A 131 0.70 -3.09 0.46
CA LYS A 131 -0.38 -2.44 -0.31
C LYS A 131 -0.63 -0.98 0.10
N GLU A 132 -0.43 -0.67 1.37
CA GLU A 132 -0.65 0.67 1.97
C GLU A 132 0.37 1.68 1.42
N ALA A 133 1.65 1.33 1.55
CA ALA A 133 2.77 2.13 1.05
C ALA A 133 2.61 2.50 -0.42
N VAL A 134 2.11 1.55 -1.22
CA VAL A 134 1.92 1.72 -2.66
C VAL A 134 0.83 2.74 -2.96
N SER A 135 -0.34 2.59 -2.35
CA SER A 135 -1.47 3.51 -2.58
C SER A 135 -1.18 4.92 -2.07
N GLU A 136 -0.53 5.05 -0.90
CA GLU A 136 -0.11 6.34 -0.39
C GLU A 136 0.96 6.99 -1.29
N MET A 137 1.88 6.20 -1.83
CA MET A 137 2.90 6.69 -2.77
C MET A 137 2.27 7.10 -4.11
N GLU A 138 1.24 6.39 -4.56
CA GLU A 138 0.45 6.76 -5.73
C GLU A 138 -0.26 8.10 -5.53
N ALA A 139 -0.97 8.25 -4.42
CA ALA A 139 -1.64 9.50 -4.05
C ALA A 139 -0.63 10.64 -3.90
N ALA A 140 0.53 10.37 -3.30
CA ALA A 140 1.60 11.35 -3.16
C ALA A 140 2.26 11.70 -4.51
N ALA A 141 2.39 10.75 -5.44
CA ALA A 141 2.85 11.02 -6.80
C ALA A 141 1.83 11.85 -7.58
N ALA A 142 0.54 11.54 -7.44
CA ALA A 142 -0.55 12.33 -7.99
C ALA A 142 -0.66 13.73 -7.33
N ALA A 143 -0.14 13.95 -6.12
CA ALA A 143 -0.17 15.26 -5.45
C ALA A 143 1.11 16.09 -5.67
N ALA A 144 2.30 15.46 -5.66
CA ALA A 144 3.60 16.13 -5.64
C ALA A 144 3.93 16.94 -6.91
N ALA A 145 3.20 16.72 -8.01
CA ALA A 145 3.36 17.50 -9.22
C ALA A 145 2.46 18.75 -9.27
N ALA A 146 1.53 18.95 -8.32
CA ALA A 146 0.58 20.06 -8.32
C ALA A 146 1.11 21.35 -7.65
N GLU A 147 2.28 21.28 -7.01
CA GLU A 147 2.92 22.41 -6.30
C GLU A 147 4.02 23.13 -7.12
N LYS A 148 3.97 23.09 -8.47
CA LYS A 148 4.89 23.86 -9.33
C LYS A 148 4.17 24.75 -10.33
#